data_AF-R7HE12-F1
#
_entry.id   AF-R7HE12-F1
#
_cell.length_a   1.000
_cell.length_b   1.000
_cell.length_c   1.000
_cell.angle_alpha   90.00
_cell.angle_beta   90.00
_cell.angle_gamma   90.00
#
_symmetry.space_group_name_H-M   'P 1'
#
loop_
_entity.id
_entity.type
_entity.pdbx_description
1 polymer ?
#
loop_
_entity_poly.entity_id
_entity_poly.type
_entity_poly.pdbx_seq_one_letter_code
_entity_poly.pdbx_strand_id
1 'polypeptide(L)'
;MEYDSNEKVVKKVKLIKKILLIVMIVFICLFSFTIYEYYRVKTDKTPLVCLNSKNISENDKEDAKVCYGLFYKYKEYYLKNTKIVDAREFTMFFTSFDRDLERNK
;
A
#
# COMPACT_ATOMS: atom_id res chain seq x y z
N MET A 1 -27.15 42.00 -15.01
CA MET A 1 -27.16 40.51 -15.05
C MET A 1 -25.85 39.91 -14.49
N GLU A 2 -25.15 40.60 -13.58
CA GLU A 2 -23.83 40.16 -13.09
C GLU A 2 -23.90 39.39 -11.75
N TYR A 3 -24.98 39.59 -11.00
CA TYR A 3 -25.19 39.01 -9.67
C TYR A 3 -25.48 37.50 -9.68
N ASP A 4 -26.26 37.02 -10.67
CA ASP A 4 -26.64 35.60 -10.80
C ASP A 4 -25.46 34.70 -11.26
N SER A 5 -24.50 35.28 -11.98
CA SER A 5 -23.25 34.58 -12.36
C SER A 5 -22.37 34.31 -11.14
N ASN A 6 -22.16 35.33 -10.30
CA ASN A 6 -21.31 35.22 -9.11
C ASN A 6 -21.87 34.25 -8.07
N GLU A 7 -23.19 34.20 -7.86
CA GLU A 7 -23.80 33.28 -6.90
C GLU A 7 -23.64 31.80 -7.31
N LYS A 8 -23.76 31.50 -8.61
CA LYS A 8 -23.55 30.16 -9.17
C LYS A 8 -22.09 29.71 -9.04
N VAL A 9 -21.14 30.62 -9.26
CA VAL A 9 -19.69 30.35 -9.08
C VAL A 9 -19.38 30.07 -7.60
N VAL A 10 -19.89 30.89 -6.68
CA VAL A 10 -19.67 30.71 -5.23
C VAL A 10 -20.23 29.36 -4.73
N LYS A 11 -21.41 28.94 -5.22
CA LYS A 11 -21.99 27.62 -4.90
C LYS A 11 -21.12 26.47 -5.40
N LYS A 12 -20.61 26.54 -6.64
CA LYS A 12 -19.70 25.52 -7.21
C LYS A 12 -18.39 25.42 -6.42
N VAL A 13 -17.79 26.55 -6.05
CA VAL A 13 -16.55 26.57 -5.25
C VAL A 13 -16.76 25.95 -3.87
N LYS A 14 -17.89 26.24 -3.21
CA LYS A 14 -18.24 25.60 -1.92
C LYS A 14 -18.39 24.09 -2.06
N LEU A 15 -19.00 23.60 -3.15
CA LEU A 15 -19.13 22.16 -3.42
C LEU A 15 -17.75 21.51 -3.64
N ILE A 16 -16.90 22.11 -4.47
CA ILE A 16 -15.54 21.61 -4.73
C ILE A 16 -14.73 21.54 -3.44
N LYS A 17 -14.79 22.57 -2.59
CA LYS A 17 -14.11 22.57 -1.28
C LYS A 17 -14.58 21.40 -0.39
N LYS A 18 -15.88 21.09 -0.36
CA LYS A 18 -16.40 19.93 0.38
C LYS A 18 -15.89 18.61 -0.19
N ILE A 19 -15.89 18.45 -1.51
CA ILE A 19 -15.37 17.24 -2.17
C ILE A 19 -13.88 17.06 -1.85
N LEU A 20 -13.08 18.12 -1.96
CA LEU A 20 -11.66 18.09 -1.63
C LEU A 20 -11.42 17.70 -0.18
N LEU A 21 -12.23 18.21 0.76
CA LEU A 21 -12.15 17.84 2.17
C LEU A 21 -12.41 16.34 2.38
N ILE A 22 -13.45 15.80 1.72
CA ILE A 22 -13.77 14.36 1.80
C ILE A 22 -12.62 13.53 1.23
N VAL A 23 -12.10 13.90 0.06
CA VAL A 23 -10.96 13.23 -0.57
C VAL A 23 -9.75 13.24 0.36
N MET A 24 -9.45 14.38 0.99
CA MET A 24 -8.34 14.50 1.95
C MET A 24 -8.51 13.56 3.15
N ILE A 25 -9.72 13.49 3.73
CA ILE A 25 -10.02 12.56 4.84
C ILE A 25 -9.80 11.12 4.40
N VAL A 26 -10.30 10.73 3.22
CA VAL A 26 -10.13 9.38 2.67
C VAL A 26 -8.64 9.06 2.50
N PHE A 27 -7.84 9.98 1.96
CA PHE A 27 -6.39 9.80 1.83
C PHE A 27 -5.69 9.61 3.18
N ILE A 28 -6.06 10.38 4.21
CA ILE A 28 -5.49 10.23 5.57
C ILE A 28 -5.83 8.87 6.16
N CYS A 29 -7.07 8.39 5.99
CA CYS A 29 -7.48 7.06 6.44
C CYS A 29 -6.70 5.95 5.73
N LEU A 30 -6.55 6.05 4.41
CA LEU A 30 -5.78 5.08 3.62
C LEU A 30 -4.31 5.07 4.02
N PHE A 31 -3.71 6.25 4.22
CA PHE A 31 -2.31 6.36 4.65
C PHE A 31 -2.09 5.75 6.05
N SER A 32 -2.99 6.04 6.99
CA SER A 32 -2.97 5.43 8.33
C SER A 32 -3.07 3.90 8.26
N PHE A 33 -3.92 3.39 7.36
CA PHE A 33 -4.05 1.96 7.13
C PHE A 33 -2.77 1.34 6.55
N THR A 34 -2.12 2.00 5.59
CA THR A 34 -0.83 1.55 5.05
C THR A 34 0.26 1.50 6.14
N ILE A 35 0.30 2.49 7.04
CA ILE A 35 1.23 2.48 8.19
C ILE A 35 0.93 1.30 9.12
N TYR A 36 -0.36 1.03 9.41
CA TYR A 36 -0.75 -0.11 10.23
C TYR A 36 -0.30 -1.45 9.63
N GLU A 37 -0.46 -1.62 8.31
CA GLU A 37 0.01 -2.81 7.59
C GLU A 37 1.54 -2.95 7.66
N TYR A 38 2.29 -1.83 7.55
CA TYR A 38 3.74 -1.84 7.72
C TYR A 38 4.17 -2.38 9.09
N TYR A 39 3.59 -1.86 10.18
CA TYR A 39 3.90 -2.34 11.53
C TYR A 39 3.48 -3.79 11.74
N ARG A 40 2.38 -4.21 11.12
CA ARG A 40 1.92 -5.59 11.15
C ARG A 40 2.95 -6.53 10.49
N VAL A 41 3.48 -6.16 9.33
CA VAL A 41 4.55 -6.94 8.67
C VAL A 41 5.82 -6.98 9.51
N LYS A 42 6.21 -5.86 10.14
CA LYS A 42 7.33 -5.82 11.08
C LYS A 42 7.15 -6.68 12.34
N THR A 43 5.93 -7.11 12.66
CA THR A 43 5.64 -8.02 13.78
C THR A 43 5.41 -9.45 13.31
N ASP A 44 5.99 -9.81 12.17
CA ASP A 44 5.91 -11.14 11.56
C ASP A 44 4.49 -11.61 11.23
N LYS A 45 3.61 -10.67 10.88
CA LYS A 45 2.25 -10.97 10.42
C LYS A 45 2.08 -10.57 8.98
N THR A 46 1.39 -11.40 8.20
CA THR A 46 1.04 -11.06 6.82
C THR A 46 0.09 -9.88 6.78
N PRO A 47 0.14 -9.04 5.72
CA PRO A 47 -0.80 -7.95 5.55
C PRO A 47 -2.25 -8.45 5.49
N LEU A 48 -3.20 -7.63 5.93
CA LEU A 48 -4.63 -7.95 5.86
C LEU A 48 -5.16 -7.91 4.44
N VAL A 49 -4.74 -6.89 3.68
CA VAL A 49 -5.33 -6.60 2.37
C VAL A 49 -4.35 -6.95 1.26
N CYS A 50 -4.67 -7.99 0.50
CA CYS A 50 -3.99 -8.32 -0.72
C CYS A 50 -4.94 -8.16 -1.91
N LEU A 51 -4.79 -7.08 -2.67
CA LEU A 51 -5.63 -6.83 -3.85
C LEU A 51 -5.23 -7.75 -5.01
N ASN A 52 -3.94 -7.98 -5.16
CA ASN A 52 -3.40 -8.88 -6.17
C ASN A 52 -2.19 -9.62 -5.61
N SER A 53 -2.03 -10.88 -5.97
CA SER A 53 -0.87 -11.67 -5.57
C SER A 53 -0.24 -12.36 -6.78
N LYS A 54 1.09 -12.42 -6.80
CA LYS A 54 1.87 -13.08 -7.83
C LYS A 54 2.99 -13.89 -7.19
N ASN A 55 3.11 -15.14 -7.60
CA ASN A 55 4.26 -15.97 -7.25
C ASN A 55 5.37 -15.75 -8.28
N ILE A 56 6.60 -15.64 -7.81
CA ILE A 56 7.80 -15.36 -8.60
C ILE A 56 8.88 -16.29 -8.08
N SER A 57 9.54 -17.05 -8.95
CA SER A 57 10.76 -17.77 -8.56
C SER A 57 11.91 -16.76 -8.63
N GLU A 58 12.53 -16.45 -7.50
CA GLU A 58 13.54 -15.38 -7.42
C GLU A 58 14.94 -15.93 -7.73
N ASN A 59 15.24 -17.16 -7.28
CA ASN A 59 16.50 -17.86 -7.55
C ASN A 59 16.36 -19.39 -7.44
N ASP A 60 17.48 -20.12 -7.54
CA ASP A 60 17.50 -21.59 -7.47
C ASP A 60 17.05 -22.17 -6.13
N LYS A 61 17.03 -21.36 -5.05
CA LYS A 61 16.80 -21.76 -3.66
C LYS A 61 15.57 -21.11 -3.01
N GLU A 62 14.97 -20.10 -3.63
CA GLU A 62 13.90 -19.28 -3.03
C GLU A 62 12.78 -18.99 -4.03
N ASP A 63 11.56 -19.17 -3.55
CA ASP A 63 10.34 -18.70 -4.21
C ASP A 63 9.79 -17.50 -3.43
N ALA A 64 9.30 -16.49 -4.14
CA ALA A 64 8.74 -15.28 -3.57
C ALA A 64 7.26 -15.14 -3.92
N LYS A 65 6.45 -14.74 -2.94
CA LYS A 65 5.06 -14.32 -3.16
C LYS A 65 4.96 -12.82 -2.95
N VAL A 66 4.67 -12.10 -4.04
CA VAL A 66 4.42 -10.66 -4.00
C VAL A 66 2.92 -10.43 -3.86
N CYS A 67 2.55 -9.57 -2.93
CA CYS A 67 1.22 -9.07 -2.71
C CYS A 67 1.20 -7.55 -2.94
N TYR A 68 0.21 -7.07 -3.67
CA TYR A 68 -0.02 -5.64 -3.89
C TYR A 68 -1.24 -5.20 -3.07
N GLY A 69 -1.02 -4.26 -2.17
CA GLY A 69 -2.06 -3.67 -1.32
C GLY A 69 -2.42 -2.25 -1.76
N LEU A 70 -3.10 -1.52 -0.87
CA LEU A 70 -3.44 -0.11 -1.08
C LEU A 70 -2.21 0.77 -0.76
N PHE A 71 -1.56 1.28 -1.80
CA PHE A 71 -0.33 2.10 -1.75
C PHE A 71 0.95 1.39 -1.30
N TYR A 72 0.91 0.07 -1.08
CA TYR A 72 2.07 -0.73 -0.72
C TYR A 72 2.19 -1.99 -1.56
N LYS A 73 3.37 -2.58 -1.51
CA LYS A 73 3.61 -3.96 -1.93
C LYS A 73 4.41 -4.69 -0.87
N TYR A 74 4.06 -5.94 -0.70
CA TYR A 74 4.62 -6.87 0.26
C TYR A 74 5.23 -8.04 -0.50
N LYS A 75 6.39 -8.53 -0.08
CA LYS A 75 7.00 -9.74 -0.63
C LYS A 75 7.35 -10.67 0.52
N GLU A 76 6.96 -11.92 0.39
CA GLU A 76 7.33 -12.98 1.32
C GLU A 76 8.22 -13.99 0.58
N TYR A 77 9.39 -14.27 1.14
CA TYR A 77 10.36 -15.22 0.61
C TYR A 77 10.17 -16.56 1.32
N TYR A 78 10.16 -17.63 0.52
CA TYR A 78 10.02 -18.99 0.99
C TYR A 78 11.23 -19.81 0.51
N LEU A 79 11.75 -20.66 1.39
CA LEU A 79 12.73 -21.66 1.00
C LEU A 79 12.09 -22.64 0.01
N LYS A 80 12.72 -22.85 -1.14
CA LYS A 80 12.20 -23.67 -2.25
C LYS A 80 11.86 -25.09 -1.79
N ASN A 81 10.76 -25.61 -2.31
CA ASN A 81 10.19 -26.92 -1.92
C ASN A 81 9.76 -27.00 -0.44
N THR A 82 9.66 -25.86 0.26
CA THR A 82 9.14 -25.80 1.62
C THR A 82 8.06 -24.72 1.75
N LYS A 83 7.36 -24.68 2.88
CA LYS A 83 6.47 -23.60 3.27
C LYS A 83 7.08 -22.70 4.35
N ILE A 84 8.39 -22.80 4.55
CA ILE A 84 9.10 -22.05 5.58
C ILE A 84 9.39 -20.67 5.02
N VAL A 85 8.96 -19.64 5.75
CA VAL A 85 9.22 -18.24 5.43
C VAL A 85 10.64 -17.91 5.84
N ASP A 86 11.43 -17.40 4.89
CA ASP A 86 12.82 -16.97 5.10
C ASP A 86 12.88 -15.49 5.49
N ALA A 87 12.18 -14.64 4.75
CA ALA A 87 12.16 -13.20 4.96
C ALA A 87 10.86 -12.54 4.48
N ARG A 88 10.63 -11.31 4.93
CA ARG A 88 9.48 -10.47 4.55
C ARG A 88 9.93 -9.05 4.26
N GLU A 89 9.44 -8.51 3.16
CA GLU A 89 9.66 -7.11 2.80
C GLU A 89 8.34 -6.39 2.62
N PHE A 90 8.28 -5.15 3.11
CA PHE A 90 7.18 -4.25 2.87
C PHE A 90 7.74 -2.92 2.37
N THR A 91 7.22 -2.43 1.25
CA THR A 91 7.64 -1.17 0.66
C THR A 91 6.44 -0.47 0.04
N MET A 92 6.57 0.83 -0.24
CA MET A 92 5.54 1.55 -0.97
C MET A 92 5.39 0.99 -2.40
N PHE A 93 4.21 1.13 -2.99
CA PHE A 93 3.93 0.54 -4.30
C PHE A 93 4.94 0.96 -5.39
N PHE A 94 5.36 2.23 -5.35
CA PHE A 94 6.24 2.86 -6.33
C PHE A 94 7.74 2.68 -6.06
N THR A 95 8.13 2.29 -4.85
CA THR A 95 9.53 2.10 -4.46
C THR A 95 9.99 0.70 -4.83
N SER A 96 11.27 0.49 -5.16
CA SER A 96 11.81 -0.85 -5.35
C SER A 96 11.77 -1.65 -4.03
N PHE A 97 11.76 -2.97 -4.17
CA PHE A 97 12.12 -3.85 -3.06
C PHE A 97 13.63 -3.72 -2.85
N ASP A 98 14.06 -3.34 -1.64
CA ASP A 98 15.48 -3.33 -1.27
C ASP A 98 15.82 -4.71 -0.71
N ARG A 99 16.60 -5.48 -1.46
CA ARG A 99 17.09 -6.82 -1.08
C ARG A 99 18.00 -6.84 0.16
N ASP A 100 18.36 -5.67 0.69
CA ASP A 100 19.41 -5.51 1.71
C ASP A 100 18.88 -5.51 3.16
N LEU A 101 17.58 -5.63 3.39
CA LEU A 101 17.01 -5.56 4.74
C LEU A 101 16.51 -6.92 5.26
N GLU A 102 17.14 -7.34 6.37
CA GLU A 102 16.62 -8.27 7.37
C GLU A 102 16.52 -9.75 6.95
N ARG A 103 17.59 -10.31 6.34
CA ARG A 103 17.83 -11.75 6.54
C ARG A 103 18.18 -11.97 8.01
N ASN A 104 17.32 -12.65 8.75
CA ASN A 104 17.67 -13.16 10.07
C ASN A 104 18.94 -14.01 9.92
N LYS A 105 20.03 -13.56 10.56
CA LYS A 105 21.21 -14.38 10.77
C LYS A 105 20.92 -15.44 11.83
#